data_AF-A0A7J2NQL2-F1
#
_entry.id   AF-A0A7J2NQL2-F1
#
_cell.length_a   1.000
_cell.length_b   1.000
_cell.length_c   1.000
_cell.angle_alpha   90.00
_cell.angle_beta   90.00
_cell.angle_gamma   90.00
#
_symmetry.space_group_name_H-M   'P 1'
#
loop_
_entity.id
_entity.type
_entity.pdbx_description
1 polymer ?
#
loop_
_entity_poly.entity_id
_entity_poly.type
_entity_poly.pdbx_seq_one_letter_code
_entity_poly.pdbx_strand_id
1 'polypeptide(L)' 'MSAASRKSSSGAKPVPLTREALAKLRLKALRRGIWFRDLKQSERKLLSLTIRVVERVRSFMLARLVSQIVSKL' A
#
# COMPACT_ATOMS: atom_id res chain seq x y z
N MET A 1 34.08 -1.61 -10.32
CA MET A 1 32.81 -1.97 -10.98
C MET A 1 31.77 -2.31 -9.90
N SER A 2 30.52 -1.88 -10.10
CA SER A 2 29.28 -2.27 -9.38
C SER A 2 29.14 -1.93 -7.89
N ALA A 3 28.03 -1.38 -7.38
CA ALA A 3 26.81 -0.89 -8.00
C ALA A 3 26.22 0.19 -7.09
N ALA A 4 25.71 1.25 -7.72
CA ALA A 4 25.17 2.44 -7.07
C ALA A 4 24.08 2.10 -6.04
N SER A 5 24.34 2.48 -4.78
CA SER A 5 23.36 2.63 -3.72
C SER A 5 22.35 3.70 -4.15
N ARG A 6 21.27 3.30 -4.81
CA ARG A 6 20.12 4.16 -5.10
C ARG A 6 19.34 4.38 -3.80
N LYS A 7 19.83 5.32 -2.98
CA LYS A 7 19.03 5.92 -1.91
C LYS A 7 18.07 6.91 -2.57
N SER A 8 16.93 6.41 -3.04
CA SER A 8 15.83 7.29 -3.45
C SER A 8 15.26 7.95 -2.19
N SER A 9 15.63 9.20 -2.00
CA SER A 9 15.01 10.16 -1.12
C SER A 9 13.53 10.34 -1.46
N SER A 10 12.65 9.69 -0.71
CA SER A 10 11.27 10.15 -0.54
C SER A 10 10.94 10.03 0.94
N GLY A 11 10.79 11.15 1.64
CA GLY A 11 10.49 11.24 3.08
C GLY A 11 9.13 10.69 3.51
N ALA A 12 8.51 9.81 2.72
CA ALA A 12 7.36 9.03 3.14
C ALA A 12 7.88 7.87 4.00
N LYS A 13 7.66 7.96 5.31
CA LYS A 13 7.91 6.83 6.23
C LYS A 13 7.30 5.55 5.61
N PRO A 14 8.01 4.40 5.57
CA PRO A 14 7.46 3.18 5.04
C PRO A 14 6.17 2.89 5.80
N VAL A 15 5.05 2.90 5.08
CA VAL A 15 3.74 2.61 5.67
C VAL A 15 3.83 1.20 6.24
N PRO A 16 3.64 1.02 7.56
CA PRO A 16 3.63 -0.31 8.13
C PRO A 16 2.52 -1.11 7.45
N LEU A 17 2.86 -2.26 6.87
CA LEU A 17 1.90 -3.14 6.19
C LEU A 17 1.10 -3.97 7.20
N THR A 18 0.56 -3.30 8.21
CA THR A 18 -0.35 -3.85 9.21
C THR A 18 -1.78 -3.51 8.83
N ARG A 19 -2.70 -4.36 9.25
CA ARG A 19 -4.14 -4.18 9.06
C ARG A 19 -4.61 -2.77 9.42
N GLU A 20 -4.20 -2.28 10.59
CA GLU A 20 -4.62 -0.98 11.09
C GLU A 20 -4.15 0.18 10.22
N ALA A 21 -2.89 0.15 9.78
CA ALA A 21 -2.32 1.20 8.96
C ALA A 21 -2.97 1.22 7.57
N LEU A 22 -3.19 0.05 6.96
CA LEU A 22 -3.90 -0.09 5.70
C LEU A 22 -5.37 0.36 5.81
N ALA A 23 -6.04 0.07 6.93
CA ALA A 23 -7.39 0.55 7.20
C ALA A 23 -7.45 2.09 7.33
N LYS A 24 -6.49 2.70 8.05
CA LYS A 24 -6.36 4.15 8.17
C LYS A 24 -6.09 4.81 6.81
N LEU A 25 -5.24 4.19 5.98
CA LEU A 25 -4.96 4.65 4.61
C LEU A 25 -6.21 4.57 3.73
N ARG A 26 -6.93 3.45 3.77
CA ARG A 26 -8.21 3.29 3.08
C ARG A 26 -9.21 4.38 3.49
N LEU A 27 -9.32 4.69 4.78
CA LEU A 27 -10.20 5.78 5.25
C LEU A 27 -9.77 7.15 4.72
N LYS A 28 -8.47 7.45 4.65
CA LYS A 28 -7.97 8.70 4.04
C LYS A 28 -8.27 8.76 2.54
N ALA A 29 -8.03 7.66 1.83
CA ALA A 29 -8.29 7.55 0.40
C ALA A 29 -9.78 7.68 0.05
N LEU A 30 -10.66 7.10 0.88
CA LEU A 30 -12.11 7.25 0.74
C LEU A 30 -12.53 8.70 0.97
N ARG A 31 -12.04 9.34 2.03
CA ARG A 31 -12.34 10.77 2.31
C ARG A 31 -11.90 11.71 1.19
N ARG A 32 -10.80 11.40 0.51
CA ARG A 32 -10.29 12.19 -0.62
C ARG A 32 -10.92 11.80 -1.97
N GLY A 33 -11.77 10.77 -2.03
CA GLY A 33 -12.34 10.24 -3.27
C GLY A 33 -11.34 9.49 -4.18
N ILE A 34 -10.05 9.50 -3.84
CA ILE A 34 -8.95 8.84 -4.57
C ILE A 34 -9.20 7.34 -4.68
N TRP A 35 -9.83 6.75 -3.66
CA TRP A 35 -10.18 5.33 -3.65
C TRP A 35 -10.99 4.87 -4.87
N PHE A 36 -11.84 5.75 -5.41
CA PHE A 36 -12.68 5.42 -6.55
C PHE A 36 -12.11 5.90 -7.89
N ARG A 37 -11.35 7.00 -7.87
CA ARG A 37 -10.72 7.58 -9.07
C ARG A 37 -9.48 6.82 -9.54
N ASP A 38 -8.55 6.54 -8.62
CA ASP A 38 -7.18 6.16 -9.00
C ASP A 38 -6.93 4.65 -8.89
N LEU A 39 -7.79 3.94 -8.14
CA LEU A 39 -7.72 2.49 -7.98
C LEU A 39 -8.65 1.74 -8.94
N LYS A 40 -8.11 0.70 -9.57
CA LYS A 40 -8.88 -0.28 -10.34
C LYS A 40 -9.70 -1.17 -9.39
N GLN A 41 -10.77 -1.77 -9.92
CA GLN A 41 -11.64 -2.67 -9.15
C GLN A 41 -10.88 -3.85 -8.53
N SER A 42 -9.89 -4.40 -9.23
CA SER A 42 -9.03 -5.49 -8.72
C SER A 42 -8.15 -5.03 -7.55
N GLU A 43 -7.58 -3.83 -7.63
CA GLU A 43 -6.72 -3.25 -6.59
C GLU A 43 -7.52 -2.97 -5.32
N ARG A 44 -8.74 -2.43 -5.47
CA ARG A 44 -9.69 -2.25 -4.36
C ARG A 44 -10.03 -3.57 -3.68
N LYS A 45 -10.32 -4.62 -4.46
CA LYS A 45 -10.60 -5.97 -3.92
C LYS A 45 -9.39 -6.54 -3.18
N LEU A 46 -8.20 -6.43 -3.75
CA LEU A 46 -6.97 -6.92 -3.13
C LEU A 46 -6.68 -6.23 -1.79
N LEU A 47 -6.75 -4.89 -1.75
CA LEU A 47 -6.57 -4.16 -0.49
C LEU A 47 -7.64 -4.51 0.54
N SER A 48 -8.90 -4.59 0.12
CA SER A 48 -10.00 -4.94 1.04
C SER A 48 -9.86 -6.35 1.60
N LEU A 49 -9.43 -7.31 0.79
CA LEU A 49 -9.16 -8.68 1.23
C LEU A 49 -7.96 -8.71 2.19
N THR A 50 -6.89 -7.98 1.85
CA THR A 50 -5.69 -7.88 2.69
C THR A 50 -6.03 -7.32 4.08
N ILE A 51 -6.82 -6.24 4.15
CA ILE A 51 -7.27 -5.65 5.43
C ILE A 51 -8.16 -6.62 6.23
N ARG A 52 -8.95 -7.46 5.54
CA ARG A 52 -9.89 -8.39 6.19
C ARG A 52 -9.19 -9.63 6.75
N VAL A 53 -8.21 -10.17 6.03
CA VAL A 53 -7.63 -11.50 6.32
C VAL A 53 -6.24 -11.41 6.94
N VAL A 54 -5.48 -10.34 6.67
CA VAL A 54 -4.07 -10.26 7.05
C VAL A 54 -3.85 -9.23 8.15
N GLU A 55 -3.41 -9.69 9.31
CA GLU A 55 -3.04 -8.82 10.43
C GLU A 55 -1.73 -8.05 10.14
N ARG A 56 -0.72 -8.77 9.63
CA ARG A 56 0.56 -8.22 9.19
C ARG A 56 1.05 -8.94 7.94
N VAL A 57 1.35 -8.18 6.89
CA VAL A 57 1.88 -8.74 5.65
C VAL A 57 3.33 -9.19 5.88
N ARG A 58 3.56 -10.51 5.89
CA ARG A 58 4.90 -11.11 5.99
C ARG A 58 5.47 -11.54 4.62
N SER A 59 4.59 -11.76 3.63
CA SER A 59 5.00 -12.14 2.28
C SER A 59 5.58 -10.95 1.52
N PHE A 60 6.78 -11.12 0.97
CA PHE A 60 7.45 -10.10 0.16
C PHE A 60 6.65 -9.74 -1.11
N MET A 61 6.08 -10.74 -1.80
CA MET A 61 5.27 -10.49 -2.99
C MET A 61 4.01 -9.69 -2.67
N LEU A 62 3.30 -10.07 -1.60
CA LEU A 62 2.11 -9.33 -1.17
C LEU A 62 2.47 -7.92 -0.72
N ALA A 63 3.59 -7.76 0.00
CA ALA A 63 4.08 -6.45 0.40
C ALA A 63 4.35 -5.55 -0.80
N ARG A 64 5.04 -6.06 -1.83
CA ARG A 64 5.31 -5.31 -3.05
C ARG A 64 4.03 -4.86 -3.76
N LEU A 65 3.06 -5.76 -3.92
CA LEU A 65 1.79 -5.44 -4.56
C LEU A 65 1.00 -4.39 -3.76
N VAL A 66 0.90 -4.56 -2.44
CA VAL A 66 0.21 -3.60 -1.57
C VAL A 66 0.92 -2.25 -1.59
N SER A 67 2.25 -2.21 -1.58
CA SER A 67 3.01 -0.97 -1.68
C SER A 67 2.77 -0.23 -3.01
N GLN A 68 2.68 -0.94 -4.13
CA GLN A 68 2.34 -0.33 -5.43
C GLN A 68 0.92 0.24 -5.47
N ILE A 69 -0.01 -0.35 -4.72
CA ILE A 69 -1.38 0.16 -4.60
C ILE A 69 -1.39 1.37 -3.67
N VAL A 70 -0.70 1.29 -2.53
CA VAL A 70 -0.61 2.39 -1.56
C VAL A 70 0.13 3.59 -2.15
N SER A 71 1.07 3.41 -3.08
CA SER A 71 1.72 4.55 -3.76
C SER A 71 0.77 5.34 -4.68
N LYS A 72 -0.43 4.81 -4.97
CA LYS A 72 -1.47 5.51 -5.74
C LYS A 72 -2.49 6.25 -4.85
N LEU A 73 -2.39 6.11 -3.53
CA LEU A 73 -3.33 6.66 -2.54
C LEU A 73 -2.78 7.89 -1.82
#